data_AF-A0A7S1QJD5-F1
#
_entry.id   AF-A0A7S1QJD5-F1
#
_cell.length_a   1.000
_cell.length_b   1.000
_cell.length_c   1.000
_cell.angle_alpha   90.00
_cell.angle_beta   90.00
_cell.angle_gamma   90.00
#
_symmetry.space_group_name_H-M   'P 1'
#
loop_
_entity.id
_entity.type
_entity.pdbx_description
1 polymer ?
#
loop_
_entity_poly.entity_id
_entity_poly.type
_entity_poly.pdbx_seq_one_letter_code
_entity_poly.pdbx_strand_id
1 'polypeptide(L)'
;MSPVPWREKRDEVFWRGTDRGAVNWAVRVQDMYKGSPRKHFLDAWGGTGLFDLAFLEDDLLNATVVNTDPSFVPLDRWPEWRYLLDLPGNGYSGSLKQKLTSSSAVVLLTDVGVPGAQPVYEHYHSGLQDLVHVLQISMDDAGEKVQWARANDGRLEQMVQNSNDYMRAFDQLTRCYIWKLLDEYAQLLQYTPTHSQTSAFIGEVSVRTLKVQRRPLRREAAAFRARCQQLLEEYAQ
;
A
#
# COMPACT_ATOMS: atom_id res chain seq x y z
N MET A 1 15.37 -10.28 4.54
CA MET A 1 14.37 -11.22 3.98
C MET A 1 14.23 -12.37 4.95
N SER A 2 13.01 -12.68 5.37
CA SER A 2 12.76 -13.74 6.35
C SER A 2 13.21 -15.10 5.77
N PRO A 3 13.88 -15.94 6.57
CA PRO A 3 14.53 -17.16 6.11
C PRO A 3 13.57 -18.31 5.80
N VAL A 4 12.27 -18.18 6.09
CA VAL A 4 11.31 -19.30 5.97
C VAL A 4 11.05 -19.61 4.48
N PRO A 5 11.43 -20.80 3.98
CA PRO A 5 11.14 -21.22 2.61
C PRO A 5 9.64 -21.29 2.36
N TRP A 6 9.20 -21.00 1.12
CA TRP A 6 7.78 -20.95 0.75
C TRP A 6 6.97 -22.17 1.25
N ARG A 7 7.51 -23.38 1.05
CA ARG A 7 6.87 -24.64 1.44
C ARG A 7 6.73 -24.85 2.96
N GLU A 8 7.54 -24.17 3.76
CA GLU A 8 7.52 -24.26 5.24
C GLU A 8 6.63 -23.20 5.88
N LYS A 9 6.17 -22.20 5.10
CA LYS A 9 5.26 -21.18 5.58
C LYS A 9 3.88 -21.77 5.89
N ARG A 10 3.20 -21.18 6.87
CA ARG A 10 1.82 -21.49 7.25
C ARG A 10 0.88 -21.18 6.10
N ASP A 11 -0.10 -22.05 5.90
CA ASP A 11 -1.04 -21.99 4.77
C ASP A 11 -2.31 -21.17 5.07
N GLU A 12 -2.33 -20.47 6.21
CA GLU A 12 -3.41 -19.55 6.61
C GLU A 12 -3.13 -18.14 6.09
N VAL A 13 -4.20 -17.41 5.82
CA VAL A 13 -4.11 -15.99 5.47
C VAL A 13 -3.99 -15.16 6.73
N PHE A 14 -2.90 -14.42 6.84
CA PHE A 14 -2.55 -13.70 8.06
C PHE A 14 -2.92 -12.22 8.01
N TRP A 15 -3.48 -11.73 9.12
CA TRP A 15 -3.63 -10.30 9.38
C TRP A 15 -3.58 -9.99 10.88
N ARG A 16 -2.91 -8.87 11.20
CA ARG A 16 -3.01 -8.18 12.49
C ARG A 16 -3.16 -6.70 12.22
N GLY A 17 -4.03 -6.05 12.98
CA GLY A 17 -4.21 -4.61 12.92
C GLY A 17 -5.32 -4.16 13.83
N THR A 18 -5.58 -2.85 13.82
CA THR A 18 -6.61 -2.25 14.67
C THR A 18 -7.92 -2.13 13.90
N ASP A 19 -9.02 -1.92 14.62
CA ASP A 19 -10.36 -1.78 14.03
C ASP A 19 -10.58 -0.44 13.32
N ARG A 20 -9.58 0.46 13.30
CA ARG A 20 -9.66 1.73 12.58
C ARG A 20 -10.00 1.51 11.10
N GLY A 21 -10.90 2.32 10.56
CA GLY A 21 -11.27 2.26 9.14
C GLY A 21 -12.75 2.47 8.80
N ALA A 22 -13.60 2.82 9.76
CA ALA A 22 -15.04 2.97 9.52
C ALA A 22 -15.43 4.16 8.61
N VAL A 23 -14.57 5.16 8.44
CA VAL A 23 -15.01 6.48 7.93
C VAL A 23 -15.03 6.58 6.42
N ASN A 24 -13.97 6.16 5.72
CA ASN A 24 -13.81 6.51 4.30
C ASN A 24 -14.52 5.57 3.32
N TRP A 25 -15.09 4.47 3.84
CA TRP A 25 -15.96 3.56 3.08
C TRP A 25 -17.42 3.95 3.16
N ALA A 26 -17.76 4.89 4.05
CA ALA A 26 -19.11 5.35 4.24
C ALA A 26 -19.53 6.26 3.08
N VAL A 27 -20.51 5.83 2.30
CA VAL A 27 -21.13 6.66 1.26
C VAL A 27 -22.06 7.71 1.90
N ARG A 28 -22.61 7.39 3.09
CA ARG A 28 -23.45 8.29 3.89
C ARG A 28 -23.02 8.26 5.35
N VAL A 29 -23.34 9.31 6.10
CA VAL A 29 -23.03 9.42 7.54
C VAL A 29 -23.54 8.21 8.34
N GLN A 30 -24.71 7.66 8.01
CA GLN A 30 -25.24 6.47 8.69
C GLN A 30 -24.37 5.23 8.50
N ASP A 31 -23.66 5.14 7.36
CA ASP A 31 -22.78 4.01 7.06
C ASP A 31 -21.53 4.03 7.98
N MET A 32 -21.10 5.19 8.49
CA MET A 32 -20.00 5.29 9.47
C MET A 32 -20.29 4.56 10.78
N TYR A 33 -21.57 4.47 11.17
CA TYR A 33 -22.00 3.79 12.39
C TYR A 33 -22.19 2.28 12.21
N LYS A 34 -22.07 1.76 10.97
CA LYS A 34 -22.16 0.32 10.70
C LYS A 34 -20.90 -0.45 11.11
N GLY A 35 -19.85 0.24 11.55
CA GLY A 35 -18.60 -0.36 12.00
C GLY A 35 -17.56 -0.48 10.89
N SER A 36 -16.38 -0.99 11.26
CA SER A 36 -15.21 -1.06 10.39
C SER A 36 -15.30 -2.23 9.40
N PRO A 37 -14.94 -2.05 8.11
CA PRO A 37 -14.77 -3.16 7.17
C PRO A 37 -13.84 -4.26 7.69
N ARG A 38 -12.83 -3.89 8.48
CA ARG A 38 -11.93 -4.86 9.12
C ARG A 38 -12.68 -5.75 10.11
N LYS A 39 -13.59 -5.16 10.90
CA LYS A 39 -14.39 -5.92 11.86
C LYS A 39 -15.35 -6.84 11.14
N HIS A 40 -16.03 -6.36 10.11
CA HIS A 40 -16.91 -7.19 9.30
C HIS A 40 -16.15 -8.36 8.66
N PHE A 41 -14.95 -8.12 8.14
CA PHE A 41 -14.12 -9.19 7.59
C PHE A 41 -13.74 -10.22 8.67
N LEU A 42 -13.33 -9.77 9.85
CA LEU A 42 -12.97 -10.66 10.96
C LEU A 42 -14.19 -11.44 11.47
N ASP A 43 -15.36 -10.82 11.57
CA ASP A 43 -16.59 -11.48 12.01
C ASP A 43 -17.08 -12.53 10.98
N ALA A 44 -16.89 -12.26 9.68
CA ALA A 44 -17.29 -13.16 8.60
C ALA A 44 -16.32 -14.35 8.42
N TRP A 45 -15.02 -14.10 8.54
CA TRP A 45 -13.98 -15.06 8.15
C TRP A 45 -13.17 -15.62 9.33
N GLY A 46 -13.29 -15.00 10.51
CA GLY A 46 -12.67 -15.48 11.75
C GLY A 46 -13.17 -16.87 12.14
N GLY A 47 -12.27 -17.72 12.61
CA GLY A 47 -12.60 -19.08 13.07
C GLY A 47 -12.87 -20.10 11.96
N THR A 48 -12.79 -19.72 10.69
CA THR A 48 -12.97 -20.65 9.54
C THR A 48 -11.78 -21.61 9.35
N GLY A 49 -10.64 -21.35 9.98
CA GLY A 49 -9.38 -22.07 9.76
C GLY A 49 -8.69 -21.72 8.42
N LEU A 50 -9.27 -20.80 7.63
CA LEU A 50 -8.63 -20.26 6.43
C LEU A 50 -7.78 -19.03 6.74
N PHE A 51 -8.14 -18.30 7.79
CA PHE A 51 -7.54 -17.04 8.14
C PHE A 51 -7.06 -17.04 9.60
N ASP A 52 -5.85 -16.56 9.80
CA ASP A 52 -5.26 -16.22 11.09
C ASP A 52 -5.40 -14.70 11.28
N LEU A 53 -6.51 -14.28 11.88
CA LEU A 53 -6.89 -12.88 12.05
C LEU A 53 -7.00 -12.53 13.53
N ALA A 54 -6.50 -11.36 13.92
CA ALA A 54 -6.81 -10.80 15.22
C ALA A 54 -6.77 -9.27 15.17
N PHE A 55 -7.62 -8.66 15.99
CA PHE A 55 -7.45 -7.26 16.34
C PHE A 55 -6.30 -7.08 17.31
N LEU A 56 -5.56 -6.00 17.12
CA LEU A 56 -4.66 -5.46 18.12
C LEU A 56 -5.43 -4.41 18.90
N GLU A 57 -5.43 -4.56 20.21
CA GLU A 57 -5.92 -3.54 21.12
C GLU A 57 -5.10 -2.26 20.92
N ASP A 58 -5.80 -1.15 20.79
CA ASP A 58 -5.24 0.13 20.42
C ASP A 58 -5.85 1.21 21.30
N ASP A 59 -4.98 1.87 22.07
CA ASP A 59 -5.31 3.10 22.74
C ASP A 59 -4.75 4.25 21.90
N LEU A 60 -5.65 5.12 21.41
CA LEU A 60 -5.31 6.30 20.60
C LEU A 60 -4.23 7.18 21.24
N LEU A 61 -4.09 7.14 22.56
CA LEU A 61 -3.14 7.94 23.33
C LEU A 61 -1.88 7.18 23.73
N ASN A 62 -1.83 5.85 23.52
CA ASN A 62 -0.74 5.01 24.00
C ASN A 62 -0.37 3.90 23.01
N ALA A 63 0.58 4.22 22.12
CA ALA A 63 1.13 3.28 21.15
C ALA A 63 1.82 2.04 21.76
N THR A 64 2.16 2.09 23.07
CA THR A 64 2.77 0.96 23.78
C THR A 64 1.79 -0.20 23.95
N VAL A 65 0.48 0.07 23.98
CA VAL A 65 -0.58 -0.93 24.15
C VAL A 65 -0.54 -1.97 23.02
N VAL A 66 -0.34 -1.52 21.78
CA VAL A 66 -0.27 -2.39 20.60
C VAL A 66 0.88 -3.39 20.68
N ASN A 67 2.04 -2.97 21.19
CA ASN A 67 3.23 -3.83 21.25
C ASN A 67 3.16 -4.86 22.38
N THR A 68 2.26 -4.68 23.35
CA THR A 68 2.05 -5.59 24.48
C THR A 68 0.85 -6.52 24.28
N ASP A 69 0.07 -6.34 23.20
CA ASP A 69 -1.05 -7.20 22.87
C ASP A 69 -0.55 -8.64 22.60
N PRO A 70 -1.14 -9.69 23.20
CA PRO A 70 -0.71 -11.08 22.98
C PRO A 70 -0.87 -11.55 21.53
N SER A 71 -1.71 -10.88 20.74
CA SER A 71 -1.93 -11.12 19.32
C SER A 71 -0.95 -10.35 18.44
N PHE A 72 -0.14 -9.46 19.00
CA PHE A 72 0.88 -8.72 18.26
C PHE A 72 1.91 -9.67 17.65
N VAL A 73 2.18 -9.45 16.36
CA VAL A 73 3.23 -10.17 15.64
C VAL A 73 4.12 -9.13 14.97
N PRO A 74 5.42 -9.09 15.30
CA PRO A 74 6.34 -8.12 14.71
C PRO A 74 6.54 -8.39 13.20
N LEU A 75 6.84 -7.33 12.46
CA LEU A 75 6.88 -7.34 10.98
C LEU A 75 7.86 -8.37 10.40
N ASP A 76 8.96 -8.66 11.08
CA ASP A 76 9.97 -9.63 10.66
C ASP A 76 9.46 -11.09 10.70
N ARG A 77 8.40 -11.34 11.48
CA ARG A 77 7.73 -12.65 11.59
C ARG A 77 6.58 -12.82 10.60
N TRP A 78 6.05 -11.75 10.02
CA TRP A 78 4.95 -11.85 9.04
C TRP A 78 5.23 -12.82 7.88
N PRO A 79 6.48 -12.97 7.39
CA PRO A 79 6.73 -13.95 6.35
C PRO A 79 6.71 -15.42 6.82
N GLU A 80 6.33 -15.73 8.06
CA GLU A 80 6.01 -17.11 8.46
C GLU A 80 4.73 -17.64 7.80
N TRP A 81 3.87 -16.76 7.27
CA TRP A 81 2.64 -17.11 6.56
C TRP A 81 2.80 -16.96 5.05
N ARG A 82 2.18 -17.83 4.25
CA ARG A 82 2.22 -17.73 2.78
C ARG A 82 1.47 -16.52 2.27
N TYR A 83 0.37 -16.15 2.93
CA TYR A 83 -0.52 -15.10 2.47
C TYR A 83 -0.65 -14.01 3.53
N LEU A 84 -0.42 -12.76 3.12
CA LEU A 84 -0.61 -11.57 3.94
C LEU A 84 -1.83 -10.82 3.43
N LEU A 85 -2.89 -10.79 4.23
CA LEU A 85 -4.08 -10.03 3.90
C LEU A 85 -3.81 -8.53 4.11
N ASP A 86 -4.25 -7.72 3.16
CA ASP A 86 -4.28 -6.28 3.27
C ASP A 86 -5.72 -5.78 3.34
N LEU A 87 -6.07 -5.28 4.53
CA LEU A 87 -7.36 -4.67 4.80
C LEU A 87 -7.18 -3.15 4.86
N PRO A 88 -7.97 -2.40 4.09
CA PRO A 88 -7.92 -0.94 4.13
C PRO A 88 -8.36 -0.41 5.50
N GLY A 89 -7.83 0.75 5.86
CA GLY A 89 -8.16 1.45 7.09
C GLY A 89 -9.05 2.64 6.80
N ASN A 90 -8.75 3.79 7.42
CA ASN A 90 -9.37 5.04 7.00
C ASN A 90 -8.92 5.32 5.56
N GLY A 91 -7.62 5.44 5.28
CA GLY A 91 -7.14 5.44 3.91
C GLY A 91 -6.81 4.03 3.41
N TYR A 92 -5.87 4.00 2.48
CA TYR A 92 -5.10 2.80 2.17
C TYR A 92 -4.39 2.25 3.43
N SER A 93 -3.98 0.99 3.36
CA SER A 93 -3.17 0.37 4.40
C SER A 93 -1.72 0.83 4.31
N GLY A 94 -1.23 1.52 5.35
CA GLY A 94 0.18 1.91 5.44
C GLY A 94 1.16 0.73 5.47
N SER A 95 0.66 -0.48 5.75
CA SER A 95 1.46 -1.71 5.80
C SER A 95 1.61 -2.44 4.47
N LEU A 96 0.89 -2.00 3.41
CA LEU A 96 0.86 -2.71 2.13
C LEU A 96 2.26 -2.80 1.49
N LYS A 97 3.05 -1.72 1.55
CA LYS A 97 4.42 -1.70 1.00
C LYS A 97 5.30 -2.77 1.64
N GLN A 98 5.23 -2.91 2.97
CA GLN A 98 5.99 -3.92 3.70
C GLN A 98 5.58 -5.34 3.28
N LYS A 99 4.27 -5.58 3.08
CA LYS A 99 3.76 -6.87 2.60
C LYS A 99 4.21 -7.19 1.17
N LEU A 100 4.17 -6.21 0.27
CA LEU A 100 4.64 -6.37 -1.12
C LEU A 100 6.15 -6.65 -1.22
N THR A 101 6.95 -6.17 -0.26
CA THR A 101 8.39 -6.46 -0.15
C THR A 101 8.72 -7.73 0.64
N SER A 102 7.70 -8.47 1.08
CA SER A 102 7.90 -9.69 1.87
C SER A 102 8.13 -10.91 0.97
N SER A 103 8.43 -12.06 1.57
CA SER A 103 8.45 -13.36 0.87
C SER A 103 7.09 -14.06 0.88
N SER A 104 6.00 -13.31 1.02
CA SER A 104 4.62 -13.82 1.14
C SER A 104 3.71 -13.14 0.12
N ALA A 105 2.74 -13.89 -0.40
CA ALA A 105 1.78 -13.41 -1.36
C ALA A 105 0.80 -12.44 -0.69
N VAL A 106 0.53 -11.30 -1.34
CA VAL A 106 -0.42 -10.32 -0.81
C VAL A 106 -1.82 -10.65 -1.30
N VAL A 107 -2.77 -10.72 -0.36
CA VAL A 107 -4.20 -10.83 -0.62
C VAL A 107 -4.81 -9.45 -0.33
N LEU A 108 -5.30 -8.75 -1.34
CA LEU A 108 -5.73 -7.35 -1.24
C LEU A 108 -7.25 -7.27 -1.28
N LEU A 109 -7.87 -6.73 -0.22
CA LEU A 109 -9.31 -6.45 -0.23
C LEU A 109 -9.60 -5.20 -1.07
N THR A 110 -10.25 -5.36 -2.21
CA THR A 110 -10.60 -4.27 -3.13
C THR A 110 -12.05 -3.84 -3.04
N ASP A 111 -12.93 -4.69 -2.52
CA ASP A 111 -14.34 -4.41 -2.31
C ASP A 111 -14.76 -4.82 -0.89
N VAL A 112 -15.26 -3.85 -0.12
CA VAL A 112 -15.69 -4.03 1.27
C VAL A 112 -17.18 -4.39 1.40
N GLY A 113 -17.91 -4.58 0.30
CA GLY A 113 -19.32 -4.94 0.31
C GLY A 113 -20.26 -3.78 0.70
N VAL A 114 -19.82 -2.53 0.54
CA VAL A 114 -20.64 -1.33 0.78
C VAL A 114 -21.01 -0.71 -0.57
N PRO A 115 -22.29 -0.77 -1.00
CA PRO A 115 -22.71 -0.24 -2.29
C PRO A 115 -22.36 1.24 -2.45
N GLY A 116 -21.61 1.56 -3.50
CA GLY A 116 -21.17 2.91 -3.84
C GLY A 116 -19.85 3.33 -3.16
N ALA A 117 -19.30 2.53 -2.26
CA ALA A 117 -17.99 2.79 -1.70
C ALA A 117 -16.92 2.68 -2.79
N GLN A 118 -15.91 3.55 -2.73
CA GLN A 118 -14.81 3.56 -3.69
C GLN A 118 -13.56 2.96 -3.03
N PRO A 119 -12.74 2.20 -3.77
CA PRO A 119 -11.46 1.74 -3.27
C PRO A 119 -10.59 2.93 -2.86
N VAL A 120 -9.91 2.79 -1.74
CA VAL A 120 -8.87 3.72 -1.29
C VAL A 120 -7.53 3.27 -1.85
N TYR A 121 -6.77 4.19 -2.43
CA TYR A 121 -5.51 3.88 -3.08
C TYR A 121 -4.43 4.94 -2.82
N GLU A 122 -3.17 4.53 -2.95
CA GLU A 122 -2.03 5.42 -3.18
C GLU A 122 -1.68 5.43 -4.67
N HIS A 123 -0.87 6.42 -5.08
CA HIS A 123 -0.36 6.57 -6.45
C HIS A 123 0.16 5.26 -7.10
N TYR A 124 0.84 4.40 -6.33
CA TYR A 124 1.41 3.15 -6.83
C TYR A 124 0.43 1.98 -6.94
N HIS A 125 -0.82 2.10 -6.49
CA HIS A 125 -1.78 1.01 -6.64
C HIS A 125 -2.17 0.80 -8.10
N SER A 126 -2.06 1.85 -8.92
CA SER A 126 -2.35 1.78 -10.36
C SER A 126 -1.50 0.74 -11.11
N GLY A 127 -0.27 0.49 -10.66
CA GLY A 127 0.60 -0.56 -11.22
C GLY A 127 0.41 -1.95 -10.60
N LEU A 128 -0.44 -2.09 -9.57
CA LEU A 128 -0.73 -3.39 -8.97
C LEU A 128 -1.82 -4.10 -9.79
N GLN A 129 -1.50 -5.30 -10.27
CA GLN A 129 -2.38 -6.09 -11.12
C GLN A 129 -2.76 -7.39 -10.41
N ASP A 130 -4.03 -7.78 -10.55
CA ASP A 130 -4.54 -9.03 -9.98
C ASP A 130 -3.84 -10.23 -10.61
N LEU A 131 -3.49 -11.21 -9.77
CA LEU A 131 -2.75 -12.44 -10.11
C LEU A 131 -1.35 -12.23 -10.73
N VAL A 132 -0.87 -10.98 -10.79
CA VAL A 132 0.49 -10.62 -11.20
C VAL A 132 1.29 -10.15 -9.99
N HIS A 133 0.74 -9.21 -9.21
CA HIS A 133 1.37 -8.65 -8.02
C HIS A 133 0.62 -9.06 -6.74
N VAL A 134 -0.71 -9.03 -6.80
CA VAL A 134 -1.58 -9.26 -5.65
C VAL A 134 -2.72 -10.19 -6.03
N LEU A 135 -3.30 -10.89 -5.08
CA LEU A 135 -4.59 -11.57 -5.25
C LEU A 135 -5.69 -10.62 -4.75
N GLN A 136 -6.48 -10.07 -5.64
CA GLN A 136 -7.59 -9.18 -5.28
C GLN A 136 -8.80 -10.00 -4.81
N ILE A 137 -9.38 -9.62 -3.69
CA ILE A 137 -10.57 -10.26 -3.11
C ILE A 137 -11.64 -9.20 -2.78
N SER A 138 -12.88 -9.65 -2.64
CA SER A 138 -13.99 -8.92 -2.05
C SER A 138 -14.39 -9.53 -0.71
N MET A 139 -15.30 -8.86 0.01
CA MET A 139 -15.90 -9.44 1.21
C MET A 139 -16.61 -10.77 0.93
N ASP A 140 -17.21 -10.91 -0.26
CA ASP A 140 -18.08 -12.04 -0.62
C ASP A 140 -17.30 -13.24 -1.19
N ASP A 141 -16.18 -12.99 -1.87
CA ASP A 141 -15.41 -14.04 -2.57
C ASP A 141 -14.14 -14.50 -1.84
N ALA A 142 -13.83 -13.91 -0.67
CA ALA A 142 -12.55 -14.12 0.01
C ALA A 142 -12.24 -15.61 0.27
N GLY A 143 -13.20 -16.36 0.79
CA GLY A 143 -13.02 -17.79 1.08
C GLY A 143 -12.74 -18.61 -0.18
N GLU A 144 -13.48 -18.36 -1.27
CA GLU A 144 -13.28 -19.05 -2.55
C GLU A 144 -11.91 -18.74 -3.14
N LYS A 145 -11.52 -17.47 -3.18
CA LYS A 145 -10.23 -17.06 -3.74
C LYS A 145 -9.03 -17.55 -2.94
N VAL A 146 -9.16 -17.63 -1.61
CA VAL A 146 -8.11 -18.21 -0.76
C VAL A 146 -7.97 -19.72 -1.00
N GLN A 147 -9.08 -20.44 -1.17
CA GLN A 147 -9.03 -21.86 -1.53
C GLN A 147 -8.41 -22.06 -2.92
N TRP A 148 -8.78 -21.22 -3.89
CA TRP A 148 -8.15 -21.21 -5.20
C TRP A 148 -6.64 -20.95 -5.10
N ALA A 149 -6.22 -20.01 -4.24
CA ALA A 149 -4.80 -19.70 -4.05
C ALA A 149 -4.02 -20.92 -3.55
N ARG A 150 -4.57 -21.65 -2.57
CA ARG A 150 -3.97 -22.90 -2.06
C ARG A 150 -3.84 -23.98 -3.14
N ALA A 151 -4.84 -24.09 -4.02
CA ALA A 151 -4.81 -25.03 -5.14
C ALA A 151 -3.84 -24.61 -6.27
N ASN A 152 -3.39 -23.34 -6.27
CA ASN A 152 -2.54 -22.75 -7.30
C ASN A 152 -1.22 -22.22 -6.71
N ASP A 153 -0.71 -22.86 -5.67
CA ASP A 153 0.41 -22.41 -4.83
C ASP A 153 1.63 -21.89 -5.63
N GLY A 154 2.07 -22.61 -6.67
CA GLY A 154 3.21 -22.18 -7.50
C GLY A 154 2.98 -20.86 -8.26
N ARG A 155 1.73 -20.53 -8.59
CA ARG A 155 1.39 -19.22 -9.19
C ARG A 155 1.52 -18.10 -8.18
N LEU A 156 1.20 -18.35 -6.91
CA LEU A 156 1.31 -17.36 -5.84
C LEU A 156 2.78 -17.13 -5.48
N GLU A 157 3.62 -18.16 -5.52
CA GLU A 157 5.07 -18.00 -5.38
C GLU A 157 5.67 -17.09 -6.48
N GLN A 158 5.23 -17.25 -7.74
CA GLN A 158 5.63 -16.35 -8.82
C GLN A 158 5.14 -14.91 -8.60
N MET A 159 3.91 -14.76 -8.09
CA MET A 159 3.33 -13.45 -7.77
C MET A 159 4.16 -12.70 -6.71
N VAL A 160 4.74 -13.40 -5.74
CA VAL A 160 5.67 -12.82 -4.76
C VAL A 160 6.90 -12.23 -5.44
N GLN A 161 7.47 -12.93 -6.42
CA GLN A 161 8.64 -12.44 -7.17
C GLN A 161 8.27 -11.16 -7.93
N ASN A 162 7.18 -11.18 -8.70
CA ASN A 162 6.71 -10.03 -9.45
C ASN A 162 6.44 -8.82 -8.55
N SER A 163 5.81 -9.03 -7.38
CA SER A 163 5.58 -7.97 -6.39
C SER A 163 6.87 -7.37 -5.86
N ASN A 164 7.86 -8.21 -5.51
CA ASN A 164 9.16 -7.73 -5.08
C ASN A 164 9.87 -6.96 -6.19
N ASP A 165 9.76 -7.41 -7.43
CA ASP A 165 10.35 -6.76 -8.61
C ASP A 165 9.74 -5.37 -8.84
N TYR A 166 8.41 -5.27 -8.78
CA TYR A 166 7.67 -4.00 -8.80
C TYR A 166 8.15 -3.07 -7.68
N MET A 167 8.29 -3.58 -6.46
CA MET A 167 8.73 -2.78 -5.32
C MET A 167 10.21 -2.37 -5.37
N ARG A 168 11.07 -3.10 -6.10
CA ARG A 168 12.46 -2.65 -6.34
C ARG A 168 12.53 -1.40 -7.21
N ALA A 169 11.57 -1.20 -8.11
CA ALA A 169 11.46 0.01 -8.92
C ALA A 169 10.77 1.18 -8.18
N PHE A 170 10.21 0.94 -6.98
CA PHE A 170 9.31 1.87 -6.29
C PHE A 170 9.90 3.26 -6.01
N ASP A 171 11.15 3.37 -5.55
CA ASP A 171 11.78 4.67 -5.28
C ASP A 171 11.89 5.51 -6.57
N GLN A 172 12.30 4.88 -7.67
CA GLN A 172 12.43 5.54 -8.95
C GLN A 172 11.05 5.94 -9.50
N LEU A 173 10.07 5.05 -9.42
CA LEU A 173 8.67 5.34 -9.79
C LEU A 173 8.10 6.51 -9.00
N THR A 174 8.33 6.54 -7.68
CA THR A 174 7.85 7.62 -6.80
C THR A 174 8.44 8.97 -7.21
N ARG A 175 9.75 9.04 -7.47
CA ARG A 175 10.40 10.28 -7.92
C ARG A 175 9.85 10.75 -9.27
N CYS A 176 9.67 9.83 -10.21
CA CYS A 176 9.12 10.14 -11.53
C CYS A 176 7.66 10.59 -11.46
N TYR A 177 6.85 9.95 -10.62
CA TYR A 177 5.48 10.33 -10.35
C TYR A 177 5.39 11.75 -9.76
N ILE A 178 6.16 12.05 -8.72
CA ILE A 178 6.20 13.38 -8.09
C ILE A 178 6.63 14.44 -9.10
N TRP A 179 7.66 14.16 -9.90
CA TRP A 179 8.09 15.09 -10.94
C TRP A 179 6.96 15.38 -11.93
N LYS A 180 6.33 14.34 -12.49
CA LYS A 180 5.25 14.50 -13.47
C LYS A 180 4.05 15.24 -12.88
N LEU A 181 3.66 14.88 -11.67
CA LEU A 181 2.57 15.54 -10.94
C LEU A 181 2.83 17.03 -10.77
N LEU A 182 4.02 17.42 -10.33
CA LEU A 182 4.37 18.83 -10.13
C LEU A 182 4.49 19.58 -11.46
N ASP A 183 5.02 18.94 -12.51
CA ASP A 183 5.14 19.54 -13.85
C ASP A 183 3.76 19.80 -14.46
N GLU A 184 2.84 18.83 -14.38
CA GLU A 184 1.47 18.98 -14.85
C GLU A 184 0.68 20.00 -14.00
N TYR A 185 0.80 19.95 -12.68
CA TYR A 185 0.15 20.91 -11.79
C TYR A 185 0.62 22.35 -12.06
N ALA A 186 1.91 22.56 -12.32
CA ALA A 186 2.45 23.88 -12.62
C ALA A 186 1.85 24.48 -13.91
N GLN A 187 1.49 23.65 -14.90
CA GLN A 187 0.84 24.09 -16.13
C GLN A 187 -0.61 24.56 -15.93
N LEU A 188 -1.24 24.15 -14.82
CA LEU A 188 -2.61 24.56 -14.46
C LEU A 188 -2.65 25.92 -13.73
N LEU A 189 -1.50 26.43 -13.29
CA LEU A 189 -1.44 27.70 -12.57
C LEU A 189 -1.76 28.87 -13.50
N GLN A 190 -2.82 29.61 -13.17
CA GLN A 190 -3.22 30.83 -13.88
C GLN A 190 -2.53 32.09 -13.34
N TYR A 191 -1.54 31.92 -12.45
CA TYR A 191 -0.79 33.00 -11.83
C TYR A 191 0.68 32.62 -11.68
N THR A 192 1.54 33.62 -11.55
CA THR A 192 2.96 33.41 -11.22
C THR A 192 3.11 33.34 -9.70
N PRO A 193 3.60 32.23 -9.13
CA PRO A 193 3.82 32.13 -7.69
C PRO A 193 4.78 33.23 -7.20
N THR A 194 4.36 33.96 -6.17
CA THR A 194 5.22 34.91 -5.45
C THR A 194 5.75 34.26 -4.18
N HIS A 195 7.02 34.48 -3.87
CA HIS A 195 7.62 34.00 -2.62
C HIS A 195 7.01 34.74 -1.43
N SER A 196 6.14 34.10 -0.64
CA SER A 196 5.72 34.64 0.66
C SER A 196 6.68 34.18 1.75
N GLN A 197 7.19 35.11 2.56
CA GLN A 197 8.02 34.80 3.74
C GLN A 197 7.18 34.24 4.91
N THR A 198 6.14 33.47 4.64
CA THR A 198 5.29 32.90 5.69
C THR A 198 5.86 31.55 6.13
N SER A 199 6.76 31.64 7.14
CA SER A 199 6.78 30.80 8.34
C SER A 199 6.84 29.28 8.15
N ALA A 200 8.03 28.72 7.89
CA ALA A 200 8.50 27.42 8.43
C ALA A 200 9.91 27.03 7.94
N PHE A 201 10.35 27.52 6.77
CA PHE A 201 11.68 27.21 6.25
C PHE A 201 12.69 28.29 6.65
N ILE A 202 13.11 28.28 7.93
CA ILE A 202 14.38 28.92 8.33
C ILE A 202 15.50 27.94 7.99
N GLY A 203 15.77 27.83 6.69
CA GLY A 203 17.03 27.31 6.20
C GLY A 203 17.45 28.28 5.13
N GLU A 204 18.55 29.01 5.35
CA GLU A 204 19.19 29.83 4.33
C GLU A 204 19.75 28.94 3.22
N VAL A 205 18.89 28.26 2.45
CA VAL A 205 19.24 27.88 1.09
C VAL A 205 19.05 29.13 0.27
N SER A 206 20.04 30.02 0.39
CA SER A 206 20.20 31.18 -0.46
C SER A 206 20.05 30.72 -1.92
N VAL A 207 18.98 31.18 -2.57
CA VAL A 207 18.76 30.98 -4.01
C VAL A 207 19.91 31.60 -4.82
N ARG A 208 20.76 32.45 -4.22
CA ARG A 208 21.99 32.96 -4.85
C ARG A 208 23.09 31.91 -4.99
N THR A 209 23.07 30.83 -4.23
CA THR A 209 24.04 29.71 -4.39
C THR A 209 23.64 28.75 -5.51
N LEU A 210 22.41 28.83 -6.06
CA LEU A 210 21.98 28.10 -7.27
C LEU A 210 22.44 28.76 -8.59
N LYS A 211 23.58 29.45 -8.57
CA LYS A 211 24.41 29.69 -9.77
C LYS A 211 25.34 28.51 -10.07
N VAL A 212 25.10 27.33 -9.50
CA VAL A 212 25.78 26.08 -9.87
C VAL A 212 25.31 25.68 -11.27
N GLN A 213 26.19 25.86 -12.26
CA GLN A 213 26.19 25.26 -13.59
C GLN A 213 24.83 24.92 -14.25
N ARG A 214 24.15 25.94 -14.81
CA ARG A 214 22.86 25.79 -15.50
C ARG A 214 22.84 24.84 -16.71
N ARG A 215 23.98 24.54 -17.34
CA ARG A 215 24.06 23.70 -18.56
C ARG A 215 24.05 22.18 -18.26
N PRO A 216 24.89 21.63 -17.36
CA PRO A 216 24.81 20.22 -16.98
C PRO A 216 23.46 19.87 -16.37
N LEU A 217 22.89 20.76 -15.53
CA LEU A 217 21.55 20.58 -14.96
C LEU A 217 20.43 20.45 -16.01
N ARG A 218 20.53 21.12 -17.17
CA ARG A 218 19.53 20.97 -18.24
C ARG A 218 19.62 19.63 -18.95
N ARG A 219 20.83 19.12 -19.20
CA ARG A 219 21.02 17.79 -19.83
C ARG A 219 20.62 16.68 -18.86
N GLU A 220 21.02 16.79 -17.60
CA GLU A 220 20.62 15.86 -16.54
C GLU A 220 19.12 15.88 -16.31
N ALA A 221 18.48 17.06 -16.31
CA ALA A 221 17.03 17.16 -16.23
C ALA A 221 16.35 16.55 -17.46
N ALA A 222 16.80 16.82 -18.68
CA ALA A 222 16.22 16.21 -19.89
C ALA A 222 16.35 14.68 -19.88
N ALA A 223 17.52 14.15 -19.49
CA ALA A 223 17.74 12.72 -19.35
C ALA A 223 16.87 12.10 -18.23
N PHE A 224 16.71 12.81 -17.12
CA PHE A 224 15.80 12.40 -16.04
C PHE A 224 14.34 12.35 -16.53
N ARG A 225 13.87 13.40 -17.23
CA ARG A 225 12.51 13.43 -17.82
C ARG A 225 12.28 12.28 -18.78
N ALA A 226 13.21 12.05 -19.71
CA ALA A 226 13.10 10.96 -20.68
C ALA A 226 13.01 9.59 -19.99
N ARG A 227 13.87 9.33 -18.99
CA ARG A 227 13.80 8.11 -18.18
C ARG A 227 12.49 7.97 -17.42
N CYS A 228 12.01 9.06 -16.83
CA CYS A 228 10.75 9.04 -16.08
C CYS A 228 9.54 8.84 -16.97
N GLN A 229 9.53 9.41 -18.17
CA GLN A 229 8.49 9.20 -19.16
C GLN A 229 8.39 7.72 -19.53
N GLN A 230 9.53 7.12 -19.92
CA GLN A 230 9.62 5.71 -20.26
C GLN A 230 9.15 4.82 -19.09
N LEU A 231 9.68 5.06 -17.89
CA LEU A 231 9.34 4.24 -16.72
C LEU A 231 7.86 4.35 -16.36
N LEU A 232 7.25 5.53 -16.42
CA LEU A 232 5.83 5.68 -16.12
C LEU A 232 4.93 5.03 -17.19
N GLU A 233 5.37 4.99 -18.46
CA GLU A 233 4.65 4.30 -19.54
C GLU A 233 4.72 2.77 -19.41
N GLU A 234 5.88 2.23 -19.02
CA GLU A 234 6.08 0.80 -18.77
C GLU A 234 5.17 0.29 -17.63
N TYR A 235 4.94 1.10 -16.60
CA TYR A 235 4.17 0.71 -15.41
C TYR A 235 2.70 1.17 -15.43
N ALA A 236 2.26 1.83 -16.49
CA ALA A 236 0.86 2.23 -16.70
C ALA A 236 0.06 1.21 -17.54
N GLN A 237 0.71 0.15 -18.03
CA GLN A 237 0.11 -0.97 -18.78
C GLN A 237 -0.27 -2.11 -17.84
#